data_AF-A0A0Q5EFJ6-F1
#
_entry.id   AF-A0A0Q5EFJ6-F1
#
_cell.length_a   1.000
_cell.length_b   1.000
_cell.length_c   1.000
_cell.angle_alpha   90.00
_cell.angle_beta   90.00
_cell.angle_gamma   90.00
#
_symmetry.space_group_name_H-M   'P 1'
#
loop_
_entity.id
_entity.type
_entity.pdbx_description
1 polymer ?
#
loop_
_entity_poly.entity_id
_entity_poly.type
_entity_poly.pdbx_seq_one_letter_code
_entity_poly.pdbx_strand_id
1 'polypeptide(L)'
;MRASPVRPVAVRATAFRGTSRWRRRPVRFVGYDALLPNGSVQFDVDLAWGMPAHPADASTRDVNVHDRCPEVGAGPWVDGFGRAVDGPVDAGPPLSARRRARPRPTDLPRRRASAKSGRRWRAGLGVAAIGLGILIVVGPLRDTPAGFVGVVCALAGLAALLDLIPRAGRWW
;
A
#
# COMPACT_ATOMS: atom_id res chain seq x y z
N MET A 1 14.49 22.84 17.10
CA MET A 1 14.27 21.73 18.05
C MET A 1 13.08 20.93 17.56
N ARG A 2 13.25 19.65 17.20
CA ARG A 2 12.10 18.79 16.87
C ARG A 2 11.44 18.39 18.19
N ALA A 3 10.19 18.75 18.40
CA ALA A 3 9.42 18.25 19.54
C ALA A 3 9.45 16.72 19.50
N SER A 4 9.89 16.09 20.59
CA SER A 4 9.79 14.63 20.72
C SER A 4 8.33 14.24 20.52
N PRO A 5 8.03 13.22 19.71
CA PRO A 5 6.65 12.79 19.51
C PRO A 5 6.05 12.42 20.86
N VAL A 6 4.94 13.06 21.20
CA VAL A 6 4.22 12.80 22.45
C VAL A 6 3.78 11.34 22.43
N ARG A 7 4.29 10.56 23.40
CA ARG A 7 3.91 9.15 23.53
C ARG A 7 2.50 9.06 24.14
N PRO A 8 1.60 8.26 23.57
CA PRO A 8 0.29 8.05 24.16
C PRO A 8 0.40 7.17 25.41
N VAL A 9 -0.56 7.37 26.32
CA VAL A 9 -0.67 6.70 27.61
C VAL A 9 -1.35 5.34 27.46
N ALA A 10 -2.34 5.26 26.57
CA ALA A 10 -3.09 4.05 26.30
C ALA A 10 -3.53 3.98 24.82
N VAL A 11 -3.88 2.79 24.36
CA VAL A 11 -4.49 2.54 23.05
C VAL A 11 -5.69 1.64 23.20
N ARG A 12 -6.67 1.75 22.30
CA ARG A 12 -7.73 0.76 22.17
C ARG A 12 -7.89 0.32 20.73
N ALA A 13 -8.29 -0.92 20.53
CA ALA A 13 -8.75 -1.41 19.25
C ALA A 13 -10.25 -1.17 19.08
N THR A 14 -10.63 -0.58 17.96
CA THR A 14 -12.03 -0.38 17.58
C THR A 14 -12.29 -1.25 16.35
N ALA A 15 -13.28 -2.13 16.42
CA ALA A 15 -13.70 -2.99 15.31
C ALA A 15 -14.94 -2.45 14.62
N PHE A 16 -15.01 -2.63 13.31
CA PHE A 16 -16.25 -2.42 12.55
C PHE A 16 -16.38 -3.47 11.43
N ARG A 17 -17.62 -3.77 11.05
CA ARG A 17 -17.90 -4.60 9.87
C ARG A 17 -17.99 -3.72 8.63
N GLY A 18 -17.28 -4.12 7.58
CA GLY A 18 -17.38 -3.53 6.26
C GLY A 18 -17.44 -4.60 5.19
N THR A 19 -17.62 -4.20 3.93
CA THR A 19 -17.57 -5.12 2.79
C THR A 19 -16.21 -5.07 2.11
N SER A 20 -15.59 -6.23 1.89
CA SER A 20 -14.39 -6.32 1.06
C SER A 20 -14.78 -6.10 -0.41
N ARG A 21 -14.09 -5.18 -1.09
CA ARG A 21 -14.33 -4.92 -2.53
C ARG A 21 -14.04 -6.13 -3.41
N TRP A 22 -13.03 -6.92 -3.05
CA TRP A 22 -12.57 -8.05 -3.86
C TRP A 22 -13.41 -9.30 -3.65
N ARG A 23 -13.77 -9.60 -2.40
CA ARG A 23 -14.52 -10.83 -2.06
C ARG A 23 -16.03 -10.60 -1.92
N ARG A 24 -16.49 -9.34 -1.92
CA ARG A 24 -17.89 -8.93 -1.65
C ARG A 24 -18.50 -9.55 -0.39
N ARG A 25 -17.67 -10.01 0.53
CA ARG A 25 -18.07 -10.62 1.80
C ARG A 25 -17.90 -9.62 2.94
N PRO A 26 -18.70 -9.73 4.02
CA PRO A 26 -18.48 -8.98 5.24
C PRO A 26 -17.09 -9.34 5.79
N VAL A 27 -16.30 -8.31 6.10
CA VAL A 27 -14.98 -8.43 6.70
C VAL A 27 -14.93 -7.52 7.93
N ARG A 28 -14.32 -8.04 9.00
CA ARG A 28 -14.01 -7.27 10.21
C ARG A 28 -12.77 -6.44 9.95
N PHE A 29 -12.88 -5.14 10.16
CA PHE A 29 -11.77 -4.21 10.12
C PHE A 29 -11.52 -3.71 11.53
N VAL A 30 -10.24 -3.61 11.90
CA VAL A 30 -9.80 -3.06 13.18
C VAL A 30 -8.97 -1.82 12.91
N GLY A 31 -9.24 -0.76 13.66
CA GLY A 31 -8.41 0.44 13.75
C GLY A 31 -8.01 0.70 15.19
N TYR A 32 -6.98 1.50 15.40
CA TYR A 32 -6.46 1.78 16.73
C TYR A 32 -6.65 3.26 17.05
N ASP A 33 -7.06 3.53 18.27
CA ASP A 33 -7.17 4.88 18.82
C ASP A 33 -6.16 5.01 19.96
N ALA A 34 -5.52 6.17 20.09
CA ALA A 34 -4.52 6.47 21.11
C ALA A 34 -5.00 7.58 22.05
N LEU A 35 -4.87 7.35 23.35
CA LEU A 35 -5.10 8.34 24.39
C LEU A 35 -3.80 9.08 24.68
N LEU A 36 -3.77 10.37 24.41
CA LEU A 36 -2.63 11.23 24.66
C LEU A 36 -2.59 11.70 26.12
N PRO A 37 -1.41 12.11 26.66
CA PRO A 37 -1.27 12.57 28.05
C PRO A 37 -2.14 13.77 28.42
N ASN A 38 -2.54 14.58 27.44
CA ASN A 38 -3.46 15.71 27.64
C ASN A 38 -4.94 15.29 27.69
N GLY A 39 -5.24 13.99 27.73
CA GLY A 39 -6.59 13.43 27.70
C GLY A 39 -7.27 13.43 26.33
N SER A 40 -6.62 13.98 25.29
CA SER A 40 -7.16 13.95 23.94
C SER A 40 -7.01 12.58 23.31
N VAL A 41 -7.96 12.22 22.45
CA VAL A 41 -7.91 10.96 21.71
C VAL A 41 -7.51 11.23 20.27
N GLN A 42 -6.45 10.56 19.83
CA GLN A 42 -6.06 10.50 18.43
C GLN A 42 -6.61 9.21 17.81
N PHE A 43 -7.32 9.34 16.69
CA PHE A 43 -8.03 8.22 16.07
C PHE A 43 -7.28 7.65 14.86
N ASP A 44 -7.48 6.36 14.58
CA ASP A 44 -6.93 5.65 13.40
C ASP A 44 -5.39 5.76 13.30
N VAL A 45 -4.74 5.61 14.46
CA VAL A 45 -3.27 5.60 14.58
C VAL A 45 -2.68 4.26 14.16
N ASP A 46 -1.42 4.30 13.73
CA ASP A 46 -0.63 3.09 13.61
C ASP A 46 -0.26 2.60 15.01
N LEU A 47 -0.61 1.36 15.35
CA LEU A 47 -0.34 0.78 16.67
C LEU A 47 1.17 0.75 16.97
N ALA A 48 2.00 0.50 15.95
CA ALA A 48 3.45 0.50 16.09
C ALA A 48 4.00 1.90 16.43
N TRP A 49 3.33 2.95 15.94
CA TRP A 49 3.68 4.33 16.26
C TRP A 49 3.19 4.72 17.67
N GLY A 50 1.93 4.38 17.99
CA GLY A 50 1.32 4.73 19.26
C GLY A 50 2.05 4.09 20.42
N MET A 51 2.53 2.87 20.29
CA MET A 51 3.25 2.25 21.39
C MET A 51 4.51 1.53 20.92
N PRO A 52 5.62 2.26 20.80
CA PRO A 52 6.90 1.66 20.43
C PRO A 52 7.29 0.62 21.48
N ALA A 53 7.19 -0.65 21.09
CA ALA A 53 7.64 -1.80 21.86
C ALA A 53 9.00 -2.27 21.35
N HIS A 54 9.74 -2.98 22.20
CA HIS A 54 10.82 -3.82 21.73
C HIS A 54 10.22 -4.87 20.78
N PRO A 55 10.89 -5.27 19.68
CA PRO A 55 10.34 -6.25 18.73
C PRO A 55 9.90 -7.58 19.37
N ALA A 56 10.47 -7.95 20.52
CA ALA A 56 10.06 -9.11 21.31
C ALA A 56 8.69 -8.94 22.01
N ASP A 57 8.27 -7.71 22.29
CA ASP A 57 7.02 -7.39 22.99
C ASP A 57 5.89 -6.99 22.02
N ALA A 58 6.22 -6.80 20.74
CA ALA A 58 5.28 -6.36 19.71
C ALA A 58 4.15 -7.38 19.49
N SER A 59 4.48 -8.69 19.43
CA SER A 59 3.48 -9.75 19.29
C SER A 59 2.56 -9.84 20.49
N THR A 60 3.09 -9.71 21.70
CA THR A 60 2.31 -9.76 22.95
C THR A 60 1.36 -8.56 23.07
N ARG A 61 1.77 -7.39 22.57
CA ARG A 61 0.92 -6.20 22.48
C ARG A 61 -0.22 -6.39 21.47
N ASP A 62 0.11 -6.79 20.25
CA ASP A 62 -0.89 -7.00 19.20
C ASP A 62 -1.93 -8.00 19.66
N VAL A 63 -1.51 -9.11 20.26
CA VAL A 63 -2.40 -10.13 20.83
C VAL A 63 -3.27 -9.53 21.94
N ASN A 64 -2.70 -8.84 22.93
CA ASN A 64 -3.49 -8.28 24.05
C ASN A 64 -4.51 -7.22 23.62
N VAL A 65 -4.16 -6.36 22.67
CA VAL A 65 -5.06 -5.29 22.18
C VAL A 65 -6.10 -5.86 21.21
N HIS A 66 -5.73 -6.83 20.39
CA HIS A 66 -6.61 -7.42 19.39
C HIS A 66 -7.58 -8.46 19.99
N ASP A 67 -7.13 -9.27 20.95
CA ASP A 67 -7.96 -10.30 21.59
C ASP A 67 -9.07 -9.68 22.44
N ARG A 68 -8.80 -8.52 23.05
CA ARG A 68 -9.79 -7.77 23.82
C ARG A 68 -10.70 -6.89 22.95
N CYS A 69 -10.47 -6.87 21.64
CA CYS A 69 -11.30 -6.09 20.73
C CYS A 69 -12.63 -6.83 20.48
N PRO A 70 -13.79 -6.21 20.73
CA PRO A 70 -15.08 -6.84 20.46
C PRO A 70 -15.28 -7.07 18.96
N GLU A 71 -16.31 -7.85 18.59
CA GLU A 71 -16.63 -8.06 17.17
C GLU A 71 -16.95 -6.75 16.43
N VAL A 72 -17.66 -5.85 17.10
CA VAL A 72 -18.04 -4.52 16.61
C VAL A 72 -18.00 -3.55 17.79
N GLY A 73 -17.42 -2.36 17.59
CA GLY A 73 -17.32 -1.32 18.61
C GLY A 73 -15.91 -1.13 19.15
N ALA A 74 -15.79 -0.24 20.13
CA ALA A 74 -14.54 0.07 20.79
C ALA A 74 -14.26 -0.95 21.90
N GLY A 75 -13.04 -1.51 21.92
CA GLY A 75 -12.55 -2.30 23.04
C GLY A 75 -12.07 -1.43 24.21
N PRO A 76 -11.63 -2.06 25.31
CA PRO A 76 -11.09 -1.35 26.46
C PRO A 76 -9.81 -0.59 26.09
N TRP A 77 -9.52 0.48 26.82
CA TRP A 77 -8.22 1.13 26.75
C TRP A 77 -7.17 0.24 27.42
N VAL A 78 -6.03 0.09 26.75
CA VAL A 78 -4.92 -0.75 27.19
C VAL A 78 -3.68 0.13 27.29
N ASP A 79 -2.95 0.06 28.39
CA ASP A 79 -1.74 0.85 28.61
C ASP A 79 -0.47 0.26 27.95
N GLY A 80 0.66 0.92 28.18
CA GLY A 80 1.98 0.47 27.72
C GLY A 80 2.36 -0.95 28.15
N PHE A 81 1.76 -1.47 29.22
CA PHE A 81 2.03 -2.75 29.87
C PHE A 81 0.97 -3.81 29.57
N GLY A 82 -0.02 -3.52 28.72
CA GLY A 82 -1.09 -4.46 28.40
C GLY A 82 -2.22 -4.53 29.43
N ARG A 83 -2.28 -3.60 30.40
CA ARG A 83 -3.34 -3.53 31.41
C ARG A 83 -4.51 -2.70 30.91
N ALA A 84 -5.73 -3.12 31.22
CA ALA A 84 -6.90 -2.31 30.96
C ALA A 84 -6.89 -1.08 31.88
N VAL A 85 -7.15 0.10 31.31
CA VAL A 85 -7.21 1.36 32.04
C VAL A 85 -8.51 2.10 31.73
N ASP A 86 -8.90 3.00 32.63
CA ASP A 86 -10.00 3.91 32.36
C ASP A 86 -9.60 4.92 31.29
N GLY A 87 -10.55 5.24 30.42
CA GLY A 87 -10.38 6.27 29.42
C GLY A 87 -11.72 6.80 28.98
N PRO A 88 -11.73 7.79 28.08
CA PRO A 88 -12.94 8.46 27.66
C PRO A 88 -13.96 7.46 27.07
N VAL A 89 -15.18 7.55 27.59
CA VAL A 89 -16.35 6.74 27.20
C VAL A 89 -16.76 7.06 25.77
N ASP A 90 -16.55 8.31 25.33
CA ASP A 90 -16.80 8.70 23.96
C ASP A 90 -15.83 8.00 23.03
N ALA A 91 -16.39 7.04 22.28
CA ALA A 91 -15.69 6.32 21.23
C ALA A 91 -15.24 7.27 20.11
N GLY A 92 -15.74 8.52 20.06
CA GLY A 92 -15.68 9.42 18.92
C GLY A 92 -16.60 8.95 17.78
N PRO A 93 -16.53 9.58 16.59
CA PRO A 93 -17.33 9.14 15.44
C PRO A 93 -16.97 7.70 15.06
N PRO A 94 -17.91 6.87 14.57
CA PRO A 94 -17.65 5.47 14.27
C PRO A 94 -16.51 5.33 13.25
N LEU A 95 -15.70 4.28 13.37
CA LEU A 95 -14.55 4.01 12.47
C LEU A 95 -14.94 4.04 10.98
N SER A 96 -16.16 3.59 10.66
CA SER A 96 -16.72 3.63 9.32
C SER A 96 -16.87 5.07 8.78
N ALA A 97 -17.25 6.03 9.63
CA ALA A 97 -17.32 7.45 9.28
C ALA A 97 -15.91 8.04 9.11
N ARG A 98 -14.96 7.69 10.00
CA ARG A 98 -13.56 8.12 9.90
C ARG A 98 -12.89 7.66 8.61
N ARG A 99 -13.08 6.39 8.23
CA ARG A 99 -12.55 5.85 6.96
C ARG A 99 -13.18 6.48 5.73
N ARG A 100 -14.43 6.93 5.80
CA ARG A 100 -15.08 7.69 4.72
C ARG A 100 -14.52 9.11 4.61
N ALA A 101 -14.17 9.72 5.74
CA ALA A 101 -13.57 11.05 5.81
C ALA A 101 -12.09 11.07 5.43
N ARG A 102 -11.38 9.94 5.52
CA ARG A 102 -10.00 9.82 5.03
C ARG A 102 -10.01 10.04 3.51
N PRO A 103 -9.19 10.97 2.97
CA PRO A 103 -9.10 11.20 1.52
C PRO A 103 -8.88 9.85 0.85
N ARG A 104 -9.71 9.51 -0.13
CA ARG A 104 -9.51 8.24 -0.84
C ARG A 104 -8.12 8.29 -1.47
N PRO A 105 -7.42 7.16 -1.64
CA PRO A 105 -6.19 7.11 -2.44
C PRO A 105 -6.39 7.67 -3.86
N THR A 106 -7.64 7.76 -4.33
CA THR A 106 -8.04 8.42 -5.58
C THR A 106 -7.90 9.96 -5.54
N ASP A 107 -7.96 10.56 -4.36
CA ASP A 107 -7.91 12.02 -4.13
C ASP A 107 -6.50 12.51 -3.75
N LEU A 108 -5.55 11.59 -3.52
CA LEU A 108 -4.15 11.97 -3.52
C LEU A 108 -3.79 12.39 -4.94
N PRO A 109 -3.14 13.55 -5.17
CA PRO A 109 -2.68 13.92 -6.50
C PRO A 109 -1.80 12.77 -6.97
N ARG A 110 -2.30 12.02 -7.95
CA ARG A 110 -1.63 10.87 -8.56
C ARG A 110 -0.20 11.30 -8.79
N ARG A 111 0.72 10.83 -7.93
CA ARG A 111 2.15 11.13 -8.05
C ARG A 111 2.46 10.72 -9.48
N ARG A 112 2.61 11.70 -10.38
CA ARG A 112 2.80 11.45 -11.81
C ARG A 112 3.99 10.52 -11.84
N ALA A 113 3.77 9.23 -12.09
CA ALA A 113 4.83 8.29 -12.40
C ALA A 113 5.60 9.00 -13.50
N SER A 114 6.82 9.44 -13.20
CA SER A 114 7.48 10.41 -14.05
C SER A 114 7.54 9.76 -15.42
N ALA A 115 6.94 10.39 -16.43
CA ALA A 115 6.88 9.81 -17.78
C ALA A 115 8.28 9.43 -18.30
N LYS A 116 9.32 10.01 -17.69
CA LYS A 116 10.73 9.68 -17.87
C LYS A 116 11.13 8.26 -17.40
N SER A 117 10.60 7.72 -16.29
CA SER A 117 10.99 6.37 -15.84
C SER A 117 10.37 5.26 -16.70
N GLY A 118 9.10 5.45 -17.11
CA GLY A 118 8.43 4.51 -18.02
C GLY A 118 9.08 4.45 -19.40
N ARG A 119 9.59 5.58 -19.90
CA ARG A 119 10.27 5.65 -21.20
C ARG A 119 11.62 4.91 -21.21
N ARG A 120 12.39 4.98 -20.12
CA ARG A 120 13.66 4.25 -19.97
C ARG A 120 13.46 2.73 -19.85
N TRP A 121 12.44 2.30 -19.10
CA TRP A 121 12.09 0.88 -18.99
C TRP A 121 11.62 0.29 -20.32
N ARG A 122 10.78 1.02 -21.07
CA ARG A 122 10.32 0.60 -22.40
C ARG A 122 11.47 0.50 -23.42
N ALA A 123 12.43 1.43 -23.37
CA ALA A 123 13.61 1.37 -24.22
C ALA A 123 14.50 0.16 -23.88
N GLY A 124 14.76 -0.10 -22.59
CA GLY A 124 15.53 -1.27 -22.16
C GLY A 124 14.89 -2.60 -22.57
N LEU A 125 13.56 -2.71 -22.42
CA LEU A 125 12.81 -3.91 -22.79
C LEU A 125 12.77 -4.11 -24.31
N GLY A 126 12.67 -3.03 -25.09
CA GLY A 126 12.73 -3.07 -26.55
C GLY A 126 14.10 -3.53 -27.08
N VAL A 127 15.20 -3.01 -26.52
CA VAL A 127 16.57 -3.43 -26.89
C VAL A 127 16.80 -4.91 -26.57
N ALA A 128 16.36 -5.36 -25.39
CA ALA A 128 16.47 -6.77 -25.00
C ALA A 128 15.68 -7.70 -25.93
N ALA A 129 14.45 -7.31 -26.32
CA ALA A 129 13.62 -8.07 -27.25
C ALA A 129 14.22 -8.16 -28.65
N ILE A 130 14.83 -7.08 -29.16
CA ILE A 130 15.54 -7.10 -30.45
C ILE A 130 16.78 -7.99 -30.37
N GLY A 131 17.59 -7.85 -29.32
CA GLY A 131 18.79 -8.68 -29.16
C GLY A 131 18.46 -10.16 -29.09
N LEU A 132 17.42 -10.52 -28.33
CA LEU A 132 16.93 -11.89 -28.23
C LEU A 132 16.34 -12.40 -29.56
N GLY A 133 15.57 -11.56 -30.27
CA GLY A 133 15.02 -11.90 -31.58
C GLY A 133 16.10 -12.17 -32.63
N ILE A 134 17.12 -11.31 -32.73
CA ILE A 134 18.26 -11.48 -33.64
C ILE A 134 19.06 -12.75 -33.28
N LEU A 135 19.30 -12.99 -31.99
CA LEU A 135 20.00 -14.19 -31.52
C LEU A 135 19.27 -15.48 -31.92
N ILE A 136 17.94 -15.49 -31.87
CA ILE A 136 17.11 -16.64 -32.28
C ILE A 136 17.11 -16.82 -33.80
N VAL A 137 17.10 -15.73 -34.57
CA VAL A 137 17.07 -15.76 -36.06
C VAL A 137 18.42 -16.15 -36.66
N VAL A 138 19.54 -15.70 -36.06
CA VAL A 138 20.91 -15.98 -36.55
C VAL A 138 21.46 -17.28 -35.94
N GLY A 139 20.89 -17.74 -34.82
CA GLY A 139 21.32 -18.92 -34.08
C GLY A 139 20.87 -20.26 -34.69
N PRO A 140 21.22 -21.38 -34.00
CA PRO A 140 21.00 -22.75 -34.49
C PRO A 140 19.53 -23.16 -34.59
N LEU A 141 18.59 -22.30 -34.17
CA LEU A 141 17.15 -22.54 -34.13
C LEU A 141 16.40 -21.97 -35.34
N ARG A 142 17.12 -21.41 -36.32
CA ARG A 142 16.56 -20.75 -37.51
C ARG A 142 15.59 -21.62 -38.32
N ASP A 143 15.84 -22.93 -38.38
CA ASP A 143 15.08 -23.89 -39.19
C ASP A 143 13.88 -24.50 -38.41
N THR A 144 13.61 -24.00 -37.20
CA THR A 144 12.52 -24.44 -36.33
C THR A 144 11.41 -23.37 -36.24
N PRO A 145 10.17 -23.71 -35.83
CA PRO A 145 9.10 -22.72 -35.62
C PRO A 145 9.46 -21.62 -34.61
N ALA A 146 10.50 -21.81 -33.79
CA ALA A 146 11.04 -20.75 -32.94
C ALA A 146 11.67 -19.59 -33.74
N GLY A 147 12.15 -19.83 -34.97
CA GLY A 147 12.63 -18.78 -35.87
C GLY A 147 11.53 -17.76 -36.22
N PHE A 148 10.29 -18.23 -36.45
CA PHE A 148 9.15 -17.35 -36.70
C PHE A 148 8.79 -16.50 -35.48
N VAL A 149 8.85 -17.09 -34.27
CA VAL A 149 8.67 -16.36 -33.00
C VAL A 149 9.76 -15.30 -32.82
N GLY A 150 11.00 -15.59 -33.24
CA GLY A 150 12.11 -14.63 -33.26
C GLY A 150 11.84 -13.42 -34.17
N VAL A 151 11.31 -13.65 -35.38
CA VAL A 151 10.92 -12.58 -36.31
C VAL A 151 9.80 -11.72 -35.75
N VAL A 152 8.76 -12.33 -35.16
CA VAL A 152 7.64 -11.58 -34.54
C VAL A 152 8.13 -10.74 -33.35
N CYS A 153 9.02 -11.27 -32.51
CA CYS A 153 9.63 -10.51 -31.43
C CYS A 153 10.49 -9.34 -31.93
N ALA A 154 11.28 -9.54 -32.98
CA ALA A 154 12.11 -8.48 -33.56
C ALA A 154 11.25 -7.35 -34.15
N LEU A 155 10.17 -7.68 -34.86
CA LEU A 155 9.23 -6.70 -35.41
C LEU A 155 8.48 -5.95 -34.31
N ALA A 156 8.02 -6.63 -33.26
CA ALA A 156 7.37 -5.99 -32.12
C ALA A 156 8.33 -5.06 -31.35
N GLY A 157 9.58 -5.47 -31.16
CA GLY A 157 10.63 -4.65 -30.56
C GLY A 157 10.95 -3.40 -31.38
N LEU A 158 11.03 -3.54 -32.71
CA LEU A 158 11.27 -2.43 -33.63
C LEU A 158 10.10 -1.44 -33.67
N ALA A 159 8.85 -1.93 -33.68
CA ALA A 159 7.66 -1.10 -33.60
C ALA A 159 7.62 -0.29 -32.28
N ALA A 160 7.96 -0.91 -31.15
CA ALA A 160 8.02 -0.23 -29.86
C ALA A 160 9.13 0.85 -29.80
N LEU A 161 10.26 0.62 -30.48
CA LEU A 161 11.35 1.60 -30.60
C LEU A 161 11.01 2.76 -31.55
N LEU A 162 10.28 2.49 -32.64
CA LEU A 162 9.77 3.54 -33.53
C LEU A 162 8.75 4.44 -32.83
N ASP A 163 7.90 3.88 -31.96
CA ASP A 163 6.92 4.64 -31.17
C ASP A 163 7.58 5.53 -30.09
N LEU A 164 8.88 5.30 -29.82
CA LEU A 164 9.71 6.12 -28.94
C LEU A 164 10.29 7.35 -29.64
N ILE A 165 10.35 7.37 -30.97
CA ILE A 165 10.75 8.53 -31.76
C ILE A 165 9.60 9.54 -31.68
N PRO A 166 9.78 10.72 -31.03
CA PRO A 166 8.76 11.74 -31.06
C PRO A 166 8.50 12.10 -32.53
N ARG A 167 7.25 12.00 -32.98
CA ARG A 167 6.80 12.55 -34.27
C ARG A 167 7.03 14.06 -34.25
N ALA A 168 8.23 14.48 -34.63
CA ALA A 168 8.53 15.85 -34.96
C ALA A 168 7.85 16.15 -36.30
N GLY A 169 6.79 16.96 -36.25
CA GLY A 169 6.26 17.71 -37.39
C GLY A 169 5.58 16.90 -38.51
N ARG A 170 4.26 16.74 -38.40
CA ARG A 170 3.40 16.89 -39.58
C ARG A 170 2.52 18.12 -39.35
N TRP A 171 3.03 19.26 -39.79
CA TRP A 171 2.22 20.44 -40.11
C TRP A 171 1.86 20.31 -41.59
N TRP A 172 0.63 19.89 -41.87
CA TRP A 172 -0.14 20.23 -43.06
C TRP A 172 -1.55 20.54 -42.55
#